data_AF-A0A1G2RVC6-F1
#
_entry.id   AF-A0A1G2RVC6-F1
#
_cell.length_a   1.000
_cell.length_b   1.000
_cell.length_c   1.000
_cell.angle_alpha   90.00
_cell.angle_beta   90.00
_cell.angle_gamma   90.00
#
_symmetry.space_group_name_H-M   'P 1'
#
loop_
_entity.id
_entity.type
_entity.pdbx_description
1 polymer ?
#
loop_
_entity_poly.entity_id
_entity_poly.type
_entity_poly.pdbx_seq_one_letter_code
_entity_poly.pdbx_strand_id
1 'polypeptide(L)'
;MPLEFRGAFFMSKNGIIKLHNMKTNWKYIIVILVLALLVGGTVLDYLKRVNEELFFISQFPEKKIENKETTLKKTGTGGQYNEFVYYDGEVIVSGKYQESRPGSLGGNLLCFYPDDETKHLIPRDVDLFGNPDVRKAWFCFDDQKEAKSSFGINDEEIFRDITAECIEGDATIKIYDYVVNLMQSEVVDTAKLKEIFTKEPYINQCE
;
A
#
# COMPACT_ATOMS: atom_id res chain seq x y z
N MET A 1 26.39 13.42 -31.26
CA MET A 1 26.26 14.83 -31.70
C MET A 1 26.84 15.71 -30.62
N PRO A 2 27.90 16.50 -30.87
CA PRO A 2 28.48 17.38 -29.84
C PRO A 2 27.77 18.74 -29.86
N LEU A 3 27.38 19.23 -28.68
CA LEU A 3 26.77 20.54 -28.48
C LEU A 3 27.87 21.58 -28.25
N GLU A 4 28.08 22.46 -29.22
CA GLU A 4 28.92 23.65 -29.11
C GLU A 4 28.28 24.68 -28.18
N PHE A 5 28.87 24.90 -27.01
CA PHE A 5 28.53 26.05 -26.15
C PHE A 5 29.33 27.28 -26.57
N ARG A 6 28.68 28.22 -27.25
CA ARG A 6 29.22 29.56 -27.52
C ARG A 6 29.10 30.43 -26.26
N GLY A 7 30.24 30.73 -25.64
CA GLY A 7 30.35 31.68 -24.54
C GLY A 7 30.09 33.11 -25.00
N ALA A 8 29.08 33.77 -24.44
CA ALA A 8 28.85 35.20 -24.59
C ALA A 8 29.67 35.97 -23.55
N PHE A 9 30.72 36.65 -24.01
CA PHE A 9 31.59 37.51 -23.21
C PHE A 9 30.94 38.90 -23.08
N PHE A 10 30.28 39.19 -21.96
CA PHE A 10 29.76 40.52 -21.66
C PHE A 10 30.82 41.35 -20.90
N MET A 11 31.47 42.27 -21.62
CA MET A 11 32.24 43.36 -21.01
C MET A 11 31.27 44.37 -20.37
N SER A 12 31.17 44.35 -19.04
CA SER A 12 30.48 45.40 -18.28
C SER A 12 31.44 46.55 -17.98
N LYS A 13 31.08 47.75 -18.43
CA LYS A 13 31.82 48.99 -18.19
C LYS A 13 31.82 49.32 -16.69
N ASN A 14 33.00 49.69 -16.19
CA ASN A 14 33.24 50.22 -14.85
C ASN A 14 32.33 51.42 -14.55
N GLY A 15 31.19 51.17 -13.90
CA GLY A 15 30.41 52.17 -13.18
C GLY A 15 30.81 52.15 -11.72
N ILE A 16 31.47 53.22 -11.26
CA ILE A 16 31.71 53.46 -9.84
C ILE A 16 30.35 53.75 -9.21
N ILE A 17 29.71 52.73 -8.66
CA ILE A 17 28.47 52.85 -7.89
C ILE A 17 28.87 53.52 -6.57
N LYS A 18 28.54 54.82 -6.42
CA LYS A 18 28.54 55.48 -5.12
C LYS A 18 27.58 54.71 -4.21
N LEU A 19 28.14 53.92 -3.30
CA LEU A 19 27.42 53.31 -2.19
C LEU A 19 26.81 54.44 -1.33
N HIS A 20 25.56 54.77 -1.62
CA HIS A 20 24.74 55.57 -0.73
C HIS A 20 24.70 54.85 0.61
N ASN A 21 25.15 55.56 1.65
CA ASN A 21 25.13 55.11 3.04
C ASN A 21 23.67 54.96 3.49
N MET A 22 23.05 53.83 3.17
CA MET A 22 21.70 53.48 3.61
C MET A 22 21.75 53.19 5.10
N LYS A 23 21.27 54.15 5.89
CA LYS A 23 21.06 54.03 7.34
C LYS A 23 20.12 52.84 7.57
N THR A 24 20.68 51.65 7.79
CA THR A 24 19.92 50.41 7.88
C THR A 24 19.10 50.44 9.16
N ASN A 25 17.77 50.41 9.03
CA ASN A 25 16.91 50.36 10.20
C ASN A 25 17.03 48.98 10.84
N TRP A 26 17.78 48.90 11.93
CA TRP A 26 18.07 47.66 12.66
C TRP A 26 16.81 46.89 13.08
N LYS A 27 15.69 47.59 13.25
CA LYS A 27 14.37 46.98 13.51
C LYS A 27 13.91 46.02 12.41
N TYR A 28 14.18 46.33 11.13
CA TYR A 28 13.80 45.44 10.02
C TYR A 28 14.63 44.17 9.97
N ILE A 29 15.90 44.23 10.38
CA ILE A 29 16.78 43.05 10.43
C ILE A 29 16.24 42.04 11.44
N ILE A 30 15.76 42.50 12.59
CA ILE A 30 15.18 41.64 13.63
C ILE A 30 13.90 40.96 13.13
N VAL A 31 13.02 41.70 12.46
CA VAL A 31 11.76 41.14 11.92
C VAL A 31 12.02 40.06 10.87
N ILE A 32 13.00 40.27 9.99
CA ILE A 32 13.39 39.29 8.96
C ILE A 32 13.96 38.01 9.60
N LEU A 33 14.79 38.15 10.65
CA LEU A 33 15.34 37.01 11.39
C LEU A 33 14.26 36.15 12.05
N VAL A 34 13.26 36.78 12.67
CA VAL A 34 12.13 36.06 13.30
C VAL A 34 11.30 35.32 12.25
N LEU A 35 11.00 35.96 11.11
CA LEU A 35 10.30 35.31 10.00
C LEU A 35 11.09 34.12 9.44
N ALA A 36 12.40 34.24 9.29
CA ALA A 36 13.25 33.14 8.82
C ALA A 36 13.24 31.96 9.79
N LEU A 37 13.21 32.20 11.10
CA LEU A 37 13.13 31.13 12.11
C LEU A 37 11.77 30.43 12.11
N LEU A 38 10.67 31.17 11.93
CA LEU A 38 9.32 30.58 11.86
C LEU A 38 9.17 29.69 10.63
N VAL A 39 9.61 30.16 9.46
CA VAL A 39 9.56 29.38 8.21
C VAL A 39 10.55 28.21 8.24
N GLY A 40 11.75 28.41 8.80
CA GLY A 40 12.74 27.34 8.95
C GLY A 40 12.28 26.23 9.89
N GLY A 41 11.61 26.59 10.99
CA GLY A 41 11.08 25.63 11.96
C GLY A 41 10.00 24.73 11.37
N THR A 42 9.05 25.28 10.61
CA THR A 42 7.98 24.50 9.98
C THR A 42 8.49 23.56 8.89
N VAL A 43 9.48 23.99 8.11
CA VAL A 43 10.12 23.15 7.09
C VAL A 43 10.91 22.00 7.75
N LEU A 44 11.60 22.26 8.86
CA LEU A 44 12.37 21.24 9.57
C LEU A 44 11.46 20.16 10.17
N ASP A 45 10.33 20.56 10.74
CA ASP A 45 9.34 19.64 11.31
C ASP A 45 8.68 18.77 10.22
N TYR A 46 8.37 19.39 9.07
CA TYR A 46 7.87 18.66 7.89
C TYR A 46 8.89 17.63 7.37
N LEU A 47 10.16 18.02 7.24
CA LEU A 47 11.23 17.12 6.79
C LEU A 47 11.44 15.95 7.76
N LYS A 48 11.32 16.19 9.07
CA LYS A 48 11.43 15.14 10.08
C LYS A 48 10.31 14.11 9.93
N ARG A 49 9.08 14.56 9.69
CA ARG A 49 7.92 13.68 9.48
C ARG A 49 8.06 12.81 8.23
N VAL A 50 8.51 13.40 7.11
CA VAL A 50 8.75 12.64 5.86
C VAL A 50 9.89 11.62 6.03
N ASN A 51 10.91 11.94 6.81
CA ASN A 51 12.03 11.03 7.05
C ASN A 51 11.64 9.82 7.91
N GLU A 52 10.69 9.96 8.84
CA GLU A 52 10.14 8.84 9.62
C GLU A 52 9.34 7.87 8.75
N GLU A 53 8.58 8.38 7.76
CA GLU A 53 7.88 7.52 6.78
C GLU A 53 8.85 6.80 5.82
N LEU A 54 9.89 7.48 5.35
CA LEU A 54 10.91 6.89 4.46
C LEU A 54 11.75 5.82 5.16
N PHE A 55 12.06 5.99 6.44
CA PHE A 55 12.83 5.00 7.20
C PHE A 55 12.08 3.67 7.33
N PHE A 56 10.75 3.71 7.46
CA PHE A 56 9.92 2.52 7.53
C PHE A 56 9.93 1.71 6.22
N ILE A 57 9.98 2.38 5.07
CA ILE A 57 10.06 1.74 3.75
C ILE A 57 11.45 1.10 3.53
N SER A 58 12.51 1.71 4.05
CA SER A 58 13.89 1.22 3.86
C SER A 58 14.26 -0.03 4.67
N GLN A 59 13.46 -0.39 5.68
CA GLN A 59 13.75 -1.51 6.56
C GLN A 59 13.32 -2.88 6.03
N PHE A 60 12.65 -2.96 4.89
CA PHE A 60 12.32 -4.24 4.29
C PHE A 60 13.55 -4.78 3.56
N PRO A 61 14.24 -5.81 4.08
CA PRO A 61 15.28 -6.46 3.30
C PRO A 61 14.65 -6.97 2.01
N GLU A 62 15.31 -6.75 0.87
CA GLU A 62 15.00 -7.45 -0.39
C GLU A 62 15.24 -8.95 -0.16
N LYS A 63 14.26 -9.60 0.47
CA LYS A 63 14.25 -11.04 0.63
C LYS A 63 13.91 -11.58 -0.74
N LYS A 64 14.91 -12.08 -1.46
CA LYS A 64 14.68 -12.87 -2.68
C LYS A 64 13.71 -13.99 -2.32
N ILE A 65 12.47 -13.87 -2.80
CA ILE A 65 11.43 -14.89 -2.64
C ILE A 65 11.82 -16.02 -3.59
N GLU A 66 12.65 -16.93 -3.11
CA GLU A 66 13.34 -17.91 -3.97
C GLU A 66 12.49 -19.14 -4.30
N ASN A 67 11.30 -19.31 -3.70
CA ASN A 67 10.38 -20.40 -4.05
C ASN A 67 8.94 -19.90 -4.16
N LYS A 68 8.43 -19.82 -5.40
CA LYS A 68 7.00 -19.68 -5.74
C LYS A 68 6.32 -21.06 -5.65
N GLU A 69 6.42 -21.73 -4.50
CA GLU A 69 5.73 -23.01 -4.27
C GLU A 69 4.68 -22.84 -3.17
N THR A 70 3.52 -23.45 -3.37
CA THR A 70 2.47 -23.54 -2.36
C THR A 70 2.68 -24.78 -1.51
N THR A 71 2.56 -24.64 -0.19
CA THR A 71 2.52 -25.78 0.73
C THR A 71 1.09 -26.09 1.18
N LEU A 72 0.10 -25.36 0.64
CA LEU A 72 -1.30 -25.59 0.92
C LEU A 72 -1.72 -26.99 0.47
N LYS A 73 -2.24 -27.78 1.42
CA LYS A 73 -2.76 -29.12 1.18
C LYS A 73 -4.15 -29.22 1.76
N LYS A 74 -5.08 -29.76 0.96
CA LYS A 74 -6.44 -30.04 1.41
C LYS A 74 -6.41 -30.96 2.63
N THR A 75 -7.02 -30.53 3.72
CA THR A 75 -7.11 -31.30 4.97
C THR A 75 -8.49 -31.89 5.21
N GLY A 76 -9.53 -31.30 4.62
CA GLY A 76 -10.87 -31.85 4.69
C GLY A 76 -11.93 -30.97 4.08
N THR A 77 -13.17 -31.39 4.29
CA THR A 77 -14.38 -30.62 3.97
C THR A 77 -15.26 -30.52 5.22
N GLY A 78 -16.10 -29.49 5.28
CA GLY A 78 -17.03 -29.28 6.39
C GLY A 78 -18.20 -28.40 6.02
N GLY A 79 -19.05 -28.10 7.01
CA GLY A 79 -20.37 -27.49 6.79
C GLY A 79 -21.48 -28.53 6.69
N GLN A 80 -22.73 -28.07 6.59
CA GLN A 80 -23.90 -28.96 6.56
C GLN A 80 -23.97 -29.78 5.26
N TYR A 81 -23.40 -29.24 4.19
CA TYR A 81 -23.42 -29.75 2.82
C TYR A 81 -22.01 -29.94 2.24
N ASN A 82 -20.96 -29.97 3.08
CA ASN A 82 -19.56 -29.97 2.65
C ASN A 82 -19.17 -28.75 1.80
N GLU A 83 -19.80 -27.61 2.08
CA GLU A 83 -19.60 -26.34 1.39
C GLU A 83 -18.28 -25.64 1.71
N PHE A 84 -17.55 -26.09 2.75
CA PHE A 84 -16.23 -25.57 3.07
C PHE A 84 -15.15 -26.59 2.72
N VAL A 85 -14.07 -26.13 2.09
CA VAL A 85 -12.84 -26.90 1.87
C VAL A 85 -11.71 -26.23 2.63
N TYR A 86 -11.04 -27.00 3.48
CA TYR A 86 -9.95 -26.51 4.34
C TYR A 86 -8.59 -26.90 3.77
N TYR A 87 -7.66 -25.96 3.81
CA TYR A 87 -6.27 -26.15 3.40
C TYR A 87 -5.31 -25.74 4.52
N ASP A 88 -4.38 -26.63 4.86
CA ASP A 88 -3.30 -26.35 5.80
C ASP A 88 -2.00 -26.10 5.04
N GLY A 89 -1.15 -25.26 5.61
CA GLY A 89 0.12 -24.84 5.03
C GLY A 89 0.14 -23.35 4.74
N GLU A 90 1.13 -22.95 3.95
CA GLU A 90 1.42 -21.55 3.65
C GLU A 90 1.68 -21.36 2.16
N VAL A 91 1.35 -20.17 1.68
CA VAL A 91 1.65 -19.75 0.32
C VAL A 91 2.00 -18.27 0.30
N ILE A 92 2.95 -17.92 -0.58
CA ILE A 92 3.32 -16.54 -0.85
C ILE A 92 2.65 -16.14 -2.16
N VAL A 93 1.85 -15.06 -2.12
CA VAL A 93 1.15 -14.52 -3.29
C VAL A 93 1.39 -13.03 -3.42
N SER A 94 1.43 -12.58 -4.66
CA SER A 94 1.52 -11.17 -5.05
C SER A 94 0.18 -10.77 -5.66
N GLY A 95 -0.23 -9.52 -5.49
CA GLY A 95 -1.50 -9.04 -6.02
C GLY A 95 -2.02 -7.81 -5.29
N LYS A 96 -3.30 -7.53 -5.49
CA LYS A 96 -3.96 -6.33 -4.95
C LYS A 96 -4.65 -6.62 -3.63
N TYR A 97 -4.43 -5.79 -2.62
CA TYR A 97 -5.32 -5.70 -1.47
C TYR A 97 -6.34 -4.59 -1.72
N GLN A 98 -7.59 -4.82 -1.34
CA GLN A 98 -8.67 -3.85 -1.55
C GLN A 98 -9.68 -3.92 -0.41
N GLU A 99 -10.24 -2.77 -0.06
CA GLU A 99 -11.36 -2.66 0.85
C GLU A 99 -12.36 -1.61 0.34
N SER A 100 -13.63 -1.96 0.34
CA SER A 100 -14.72 -1.01 0.06
C SER A 100 -15.22 -0.36 1.34
N ARG A 101 -15.74 0.86 1.21
CA ARG A 101 -16.29 1.66 2.32
C ARG A 101 -17.25 0.85 3.20
N PRO A 102 -17.19 1.01 4.54
CA PRO A 102 -18.19 0.48 5.44
C PRO A 102 -19.63 0.89 5.03
N GLY A 103 -20.51 -0.09 4.85
CA GLY A 103 -21.90 0.12 4.45
C GLY A 103 -22.20 -0.12 2.97
N SER A 104 -21.18 -0.34 2.12
CA SER A 104 -21.39 -0.91 0.78
C SER A 104 -21.60 -2.44 0.88
N LEU A 105 -22.09 -3.05 -0.21
CA LEU A 105 -22.10 -4.51 -0.34
C LEU A 105 -20.65 -5.03 -0.28
N GLY A 106 -20.35 -5.94 0.66
CA GLY A 106 -18.97 -6.40 0.90
C GLY A 106 -18.03 -5.35 1.50
N GLY A 107 -18.54 -4.21 1.96
CA GLY A 107 -17.75 -3.18 2.62
C GLY A 107 -17.20 -3.65 3.97
N ASN A 108 -16.18 -2.94 4.47
CA ASN A 108 -15.49 -3.27 5.72
C ASN A 108 -14.70 -4.60 5.69
N LEU A 109 -14.58 -5.24 4.52
CA LEU A 109 -13.77 -6.43 4.31
C LEU A 109 -12.53 -6.06 3.52
N LEU A 110 -11.37 -6.26 4.12
CA LEU A 110 -10.09 -6.28 3.43
C LEU A 110 -9.95 -7.63 2.72
N CYS A 111 -9.86 -7.56 1.40
CA CYS A 111 -9.74 -8.71 0.52
C CYS A 111 -8.47 -8.62 -0.33
N PHE A 112 -8.04 -9.75 -0.84
CA PHE A 112 -6.83 -9.90 -1.61
C PHE A 112 -7.11 -10.64 -2.93
N TYR A 113 -6.57 -10.08 -4.01
CA TYR A 113 -6.74 -10.52 -5.38
C TYR A 113 -5.36 -10.87 -5.95
N PRO A 114 -4.94 -12.14 -5.83
CA PRO A 114 -3.69 -12.62 -6.41
C PRO A 114 -3.58 -12.31 -7.90
N ASP A 115 -2.39 -11.90 -8.33
CA ASP A 115 -2.05 -11.60 -9.71
C ASP A 115 -1.92 -12.86 -10.57
N ASP A 116 -1.78 -12.67 -11.88
CA ASP A 116 -1.63 -13.79 -12.82
C ASP A 116 -0.38 -14.65 -12.57
N GLU A 117 0.65 -14.08 -11.95
CA GLU A 117 1.90 -14.77 -11.65
C GLU A 117 1.78 -15.74 -10.47
N THR A 118 0.91 -15.47 -9.50
CA THR A 118 0.84 -16.25 -8.25
C THR A 118 -0.54 -16.82 -7.96
N LYS A 119 -1.60 -16.43 -8.67
CA LYS A 119 -2.96 -16.96 -8.48
C LYS A 119 -3.06 -18.48 -8.60
N HIS A 120 -2.21 -19.10 -9.41
CA HIS A 120 -2.19 -20.55 -9.62
C HIS A 120 -1.68 -21.32 -8.39
N LEU A 121 -1.07 -20.63 -7.42
CA LEU A 121 -0.63 -21.20 -6.15
C LEU A 121 -1.76 -21.30 -5.11
N ILE A 122 -2.88 -20.60 -5.35
CA ILE A 122 -4.10 -20.73 -4.55
C ILE A 122 -4.91 -21.91 -5.09
N PRO A 123 -5.14 -22.97 -4.29
CA PRO A 123 -5.79 -24.17 -4.77
C PRO A 123 -7.27 -23.92 -5.08
N ARG A 124 -7.70 -24.40 -6.25
CA ARG A 124 -9.10 -24.42 -6.70
C ARG A 124 -9.47 -25.86 -7.06
N ASP A 125 -10.19 -26.50 -6.16
CA ASP A 125 -10.70 -27.86 -6.33
C ASP A 125 -11.99 -27.86 -7.17
N VAL A 126 -12.75 -28.95 -7.13
CA VAL A 126 -14.09 -29.03 -7.70
C VAL A 126 -15.12 -28.28 -6.84
N ASP A 127 -16.18 -27.78 -7.50
CA ASP A 127 -17.34 -27.17 -6.87
C ASP A 127 -18.24 -28.20 -6.16
N LEU A 128 -19.34 -27.73 -5.56
CA LEU A 128 -20.35 -28.57 -4.89
C LEU A 128 -20.97 -29.66 -5.79
N PHE A 129 -20.85 -29.54 -7.10
CA PHE A 129 -21.42 -30.45 -8.10
C PHE A 129 -20.36 -31.34 -8.75
N GLY A 130 -19.11 -31.27 -8.30
CA GLY A 130 -17.99 -32.04 -8.86
C GLY A 130 -17.44 -31.48 -10.17
N ASN A 131 -17.80 -30.25 -10.56
CA ASN A 131 -17.25 -29.57 -11.73
C ASN A 131 -16.01 -28.76 -11.35
N PRO A 132 -15.10 -28.46 -12.28
CA PRO A 132 -14.00 -27.54 -12.01
C PRO A 132 -14.51 -26.19 -11.50
N ASP A 133 -13.96 -25.71 -10.38
CA ASP A 133 -14.30 -24.38 -9.85
C ASP A 133 -13.63 -23.29 -10.69
N VAL A 134 -14.42 -22.68 -11.58
CA VAL A 134 -13.97 -21.64 -12.52
C VAL A 134 -13.93 -20.23 -11.93
N ARG A 135 -14.28 -20.06 -10.64
CA ARG A 135 -14.28 -18.73 -10.01
C ARG A 135 -12.83 -18.25 -9.87
N LYS A 136 -12.65 -16.92 -9.94
CA LYS A 136 -11.34 -16.30 -9.68
C LYS A 136 -10.91 -16.64 -8.25
N ALA A 137 -9.63 -16.99 -8.07
CA ALA A 137 -9.06 -17.17 -6.75
C ALA A 137 -8.85 -15.79 -6.11
N TRP A 138 -9.71 -15.43 -5.16
CA TRP A 138 -9.58 -14.24 -4.31
C TRP A 138 -10.16 -14.60 -2.94
N PHE A 139 -9.72 -13.90 -1.90
CA PHE A 139 -10.13 -14.19 -0.53
C PHE A 139 -10.19 -12.93 0.31
N CYS A 140 -10.96 -12.95 1.38
CA CYS A 140 -10.93 -11.91 2.41
C CYS A 140 -10.20 -12.41 3.65
N PHE A 141 -9.56 -11.51 4.38
CA PHE A 141 -8.86 -11.91 5.60
C PHE A 141 -9.86 -12.32 6.69
N ASP A 142 -9.66 -13.46 7.33
CA ASP A 142 -10.52 -13.90 8.44
C ASP A 142 -10.31 -13.01 9.67
N ASP A 143 -9.06 -12.65 9.96
CA ASP A 143 -8.71 -11.64 10.97
C ASP A 143 -8.61 -10.25 10.35
N GLN A 144 -9.77 -9.63 10.14
CA GLN A 144 -9.88 -8.28 9.56
C GLN A 144 -9.11 -7.23 10.35
N LYS A 145 -9.12 -7.30 11.68
CA LYS A 145 -8.49 -6.27 12.53
C LYS A 145 -6.97 -6.36 12.46
N GLU A 146 -6.41 -7.56 12.61
CA GLU A 146 -4.96 -7.77 12.53
C GLU A 146 -4.43 -7.49 11.12
N ALA A 147 -5.16 -7.92 10.08
CA ALA A 147 -4.79 -7.67 8.70
C ALA A 147 -4.77 -6.15 8.41
N LYS A 148 -5.87 -5.42 8.65
CA LYS A 148 -5.92 -3.97 8.42
C LYS A 148 -4.83 -3.22 9.17
N SER A 149 -4.59 -3.56 10.44
CA SER A 149 -3.50 -2.97 11.21
C SER A 149 -2.13 -3.21 10.59
N SER A 150 -1.89 -4.41 10.03
CA SER A 150 -0.63 -4.76 9.35
C SER A 150 -0.46 -4.02 8.02
N PHE A 151 -1.56 -3.75 7.32
CA PHE A 151 -1.57 -2.92 6.12
C PHE A 151 -1.54 -1.41 6.41
N GLY A 152 -1.63 -0.99 7.68
CA GLY A 152 -1.72 0.43 8.06
C GLY A 152 -3.05 1.08 7.67
N ILE A 153 -4.12 0.29 7.60
CA ILE A 153 -5.47 0.72 7.25
C ILE A 153 -6.23 1.05 8.54
N ASN A 154 -6.74 2.28 8.60
CA ASN A 154 -7.61 2.75 9.67
C ASN A 154 -8.91 3.29 9.07
N ASP A 155 -9.96 2.47 9.11
CA ASP A 155 -11.25 2.77 8.46
C ASP A 155 -11.86 4.09 8.94
N GLU A 156 -11.74 4.38 10.24
CA GLU A 156 -12.28 5.61 10.84
C GLU A 156 -11.61 6.87 10.32
N GLU A 157 -10.34 6.77 9.92
CA GLU A 157 -9.56 7.88 9.36
C GLU A 157 -9.76 7.99 7.84
N ILE A 158 -9.70 6.87 7.14
CA ILE A 158 -9.77 6.79 5.68
C ILE A 158 -11.18 7.10 5.19
N PHE A 159 -12.19 6.45 5.75
CA PHE A 159 -13.58 6.58 5.28
C PHE A 159 -14.37 7.67 6.00
N ARG A 160 -13.69 8.51 6.82
CA ARG A 160 -14.30 9.72 7.38
C ARG A 160 -14.70 10.71 6.30
N ASP A 161 -13.90 10.78 5.24
CA ASP A 161 -14.18 11.59 4.07
C ASP A 161 -15.15 10.83 3.16
N ILE A 162 -16.36 11.38 2.99
CA ILE A 162 -17.42 10.77 2.18
C ILE A 162 -17.03 10.56 0.70
N THR A 163 -15.88 11.06 0.26
CA THR A 163 -15.38 10.87 -1.12
C THR A 163 -14.62 9.55 -1.36
N ALA A 164 -14.06 8.91 -0.33
CA ALA A 164 -13.36 7.63 -0.50
C ALA A 164 -14.35 6.45 -0.52
N GLU A 165 -14.63 5.90 -1.70
CA GLU A 165 -15.55 4.75 -1.84
C GLU A 165 -14.86 3.41 -1.54
N CYS A 166 -13.55 3.35 -1.73
CA CYS A 166 -12.73 2.18 -1.49
C CYS A 166 -11.25 2.57 -1.43
N ILE A 167 -10.41 1.61 -1.02
CA ILE A 167 -8.96 1.68 -1.10
C ILE A 167 -8.42 0.46 -1.83
N GLU A 168 -7.34 0.63 -2.59
CA GLU A 168 -6.58 -0.48 -3.16
C GLU A 168 -5.08 -0.21 -3.14
N GLY A 169 -4.27 -1.26 -3.16
CA GLY A 169 -2.84 -1.19 -3.39
C GLY A 169 -2.23 -2.55 -3.67
N ASP A 170 -0.98 -2.58 -4.11
CA ASP A 170 -0.27 -3.82 -4.41
C ASP A 170 0.54 -4.31 -3.21
N ALA A 171 0.60 -5.63 -3.01
CA ALA A 171 1.42 -6.24 -1.99
C ALA A 171 1.86 -7.66 -2.37
N THR A 172 2.93 -8.11 -1.73
CA THR A 172 3.31 -9.53 -1.68
C THR A 172 3.21 -10.01 -0.25
N ILE A 173 2.38 -11.02 -0.03
CA ILE A 173 2.01 -11.50 1.30
C ILE A 173 2.19 -13.01 1.42
N LYS A 174 2.37 -13.46 2.65
CA LYS A 174 2.23 -14.86 3.03
C LYS A 174 0.91 -15.05 3.75
N ILE A 175 0.15 -16.07 3.34
CA ILE A 175 -1.10 -16.46 3.99
C ILE A 175 -1.06 -17.91 4.48
N TYR A 176 -1.99 -18.24 5.37
CA TYR A 176 -2.23 -19.57 5.93
C TYR A 176 -3.71 -19.73 6.31
N ASP A 177 -4.10 -20.91 6.79
CA ASP A 177 -5.49 -21.25 7.14
C ASP A 177 -6.49 -20.90 6.01
N TYR A 178 -6.19 -21.35 4.78
CA TYR A 178 -7.02 -21.01 3.61
C TYR A 178 -8.28 -21.88 3.59
N VAL A 179 -9.44 -21.24 3.43
CA VAL A 179 -10.75 -21.88 3.38
C VAL A 179 -11.49 -21.44 2.13
N VAL A 180 -11.88 -22.42 1.32
CA VAL A 180 -12.73 -22.17 0.15
C VAL A 180 -14.19 -22.38 0.55
N ASN A 181 -15.05 -21.42 0.20
CA ASN A 181 -16.49 -21.56 0.32
C ASN A 181 -17.08 -21.89 -1.05
N LEU A 182 -17.61 -23.10 -1.22
CA LEU A 182 -18.12 -23.63 -2.50
C LEU A 182 -19.55 -23.18 -2.83
N MET A 183 -20.22 -22.42 -1.96
CA MET A 183 -21.55 -21.89 -2.28
C MET A 183 -21.49 -20.93 -3.47
N GLN A 184 -22.54 -20.93 -4.29
CA GLN A 184 -22.58 -20.13 -5.52
C GLN A 184 -22.95 -18.64 -5.30
N SER A 185 -23.46 -18.26 -4.12
CA SER A 185 -23.96 -16.91 -3.84
C SER A 185 -23.11 -16.19 -2.79
N GLU A 186 -22.59 -15.00 -3.11
CA GLU A 186 -22.03 -13.97 -2.20
C GLU A 186 -21.12 -14.46 -1.06
N VAL A 187 -20.51 -15.63 -1.22
CA VAL A 187 -19.56 -16.16 -0.26
C VAL A 187 -18.15 -15.83 -0.71
N VAL A 188 -17.31 -15.55 0.27
CA VAL A 188 -15.90 -15.26 0.08
C VAL A 188 -15.09 -16.43 0.59
N ASP A 189 -14.00 -16.74 -0.11
CA ASP A 189 -12.96 -17.58 0.48
C ASP A 189 -12.26 -16.75 1.57
N THR A 190 -11.68 -17.43 2.56
CA THR A 190 -10.97 -16.76 3.65
C THR A 190 -9.56 -17.28 3.83
N ALA A 191 -8.69 -16.42 4.34
CA ALA A 191 -7.33 -16.77 4.75
C ALA A 191 -6.89 -15.90 5.91
N LYS A 192 -5.84 -16.30 6.63
CA LYS A 192 -5.16 -15.46 7.60
C LYS A 192 -3.86 -14.89 7.05
N LEU A 193 -3.59 -13.63 7.36
CA LEU A 193 -2.33 -12.98 7.03
C LEU A 193 -1.24 -13.47 7.98
N LYS A 194 -0.10 -13.92 7.43
CA LYS A 194 1.07 -14.32 8.21
C LYS A 194 2.18 -13.27 8.19
N GLU A 195 2.50 -12.74 7.01
CA GLU A 195 3.64 -11.85 6.79
C GLU A 195 3.40 -10.99 5.54
N ILE A 196 3.84 -9.73 5.58
CA ILE A 196 3.88 -8.85 4.40
C ILE A 196 5.35 -8.70 3.99
N PHE A 197 5.69 -9.06 2.75
CA PHE A 197 7.03 -8.92 2.20
C PHE A 197 7.24 -7.55 1.54
N THR A 198 6.27 -7.15 0.72
CA THR A 198 6.26 -5.85 0.04
C THR A 198 4.84 -5.30 0.06
N LYS A 199 4.72 -3.97 0.09
CA LYS A 199 3.44 -3.28 0.05
C LYS A 199 3.62 -1.88 -0.50
N GLU A 200 2.80 -1.52 -1.46
CA GLU A 200 2.65 -0.14 -1.92
C GLU A 200 1.61 0.60 -1.06
N PRO A 201 1.75 1.93 -0.88
CA PRO A 201 0.70 2.74 -0.26
C PRO A 201 -0.62 2.57 -1.02
N TYR A 202 -1.74 2.55 -0.29
CA TYR A 202 -3.05 2.47 -0.94
C TYR A 202 -3.43 3.79 -1.61
N ILE A 203 -4.27 3.69 -2.63
CA ILE A 203 -4.95 4.81 -3.28
C ILE A 203 -6.46 4.73 -3.00
N ASN A 204 -7.14 5.87 -2.99
CA ASN A 204 -8.58 5.95 -2.66
C ASN A 204 -9.50 5.86 -3.90
N GLN A 205 -9.05 5.15 -4.94
CA GLN A 205 -9.77 4.91 -6.19
C GLN A 205 -9.52 3.46 -6.56
N CYS A 206 -10.56 2.65 -6.70
CA CYS A 206 -10.44 1.28 -7.17
C CYS A 206 -10.90 1.19 -8.62
N GLU A 207 -10.11 0.52 -9.45
CA GLU A 207 -10.41 0.25 -10.87
C GLU A 207 -11.23 -1.03 -11.09
#